data_AF-A0AAN1YAI7-F1
#
_entry.id   AF-A0AAN1YAI7-F1
#
_cell.length_a   1.000
_cell.length_b   1.000
_cell.length_c   1.000
_cell.angle_alpha   90.00
_cell.angle_beta   90.00
_cell.angle_gamma   90.00
#
_symmetry.space_group_name_H-M   'P 1'
#
loop_
_entity.id
_entity.type
_entity.pdbx_description
1 polymer ?
#
loop_
_entity_poly.entity_id
_entity_poly.type
_entity_poly.pdbx_seq_one_letter_code
_entity_poly.pdbx_strand_id
1 'polypeptide(L)'
;MKLKYLLLCATLSVAFTSSAVLASENGKKPIPGKSDVMVADICLKPEIQSETDYKKTKELVRTEFEENLPIGSKIKEKDLNAVIEAFATRKRDTPERADHCQENVRERYWEMNPVKDK
;
A
#
# COMPACT_ATOMS: atom_id res chain seq x y z
N MET A 1 -19.45 -52.72 8.39
CA MET A 1 -19.68 -51.47 7.63
C MET A 1 -19.92 -50.36 8.65
N LYS A 2 -19.27 -49.20 8.73
CA LYS A 2 -18.29 -48.47 7.92
C LYS A 2 -17.52 -47.58 8.93
N LEU A 3 -16.27 -47.89 9.23
CA LEU A 3 -15.37 -47.07 10.05
C LEU A 3 -14.27 -46.52 9.15
N LYS A 4 -14.62 -45.65 8.22
CA LYS A 4 -13.67 -45.05 7.27
C LYS A 4 -14.23 -43.76 6.70
N TYR A 5 -14.25 -42.63 7.44
CA TYR A 5 -14.33 -41.27 6.88
C TYR A 5 -14.08 -40.24 8.00
N LEU A 6 -12.87 -40.19 8.55
CA LEU A 6 -12.45 -39.10 9.45
C LEU A 6 -10.97 -38.79 9.25
N LEU A 7 -10.58 -38.57 7.99
CA LEU A 7 -9.24 -38.13 7.63
C LEU A 7 -9.30 -37.56 6.23
N LEU A 8 -9.72 -36.29 6.08
CA LEU A 8 -9.60 -35.51 4.84
C LEU A 8 -9.94 -34.02 5.09
N CYS A 9 -9.30 -33.38 6.07
CA CYS A 9 -9.35 -31.91 6.24
C CYS A 9 -7.99 -31.28 6.57
N ALA A 10 -6.87 -31.90 6.18
CA ALA A 10 -5.54 -31.45 6.62
C ALA A 10 -4.52 -31.20 5.48
N THR A 11 -4.94 -31.00 4.23
CA THR A 11 -3.99 -30.77 3.12
C THR A 11 -4.43 -29.68 2.14
N LEU A 12 -4.94 -28.55 2.64
CA LEU A 12 -5.21 -27.36 1.81
C LEU A 12 -4.71 -26.05 2.46
N SER A 13 -3.71 -26.13 3.34
CA SER A 13 -3.21 -24.96 4.11
C SER A 13 -1.73 -24.67 3.89
N VAL A 14 -1.21 -24.87 2.67
CA VAL A 14 0.14 -24.41 2.32
C VAL A 14 0.18 -23.89 0.88
N ALA A 15 -0.53 -22.81 0.59
CA ALA A 15 -0.39 -22.10 -0.68
C ALA A 15 -0.50 -20.56 -0.58
N PHE A 16 -0.44 -19.99 0.64
CA PHE A 16 -0.57 -18.53 0.84
C PHE A 16 0.45 -17.93 1.82
N THR A 17 1.58 -18.59 2.09
CA THR A 17 2.58 -18.03 3.01
C THR A 17 3.70 -17.26 2.30
N SER A 18 4.00 -17.53 1.03
CA SER A 18 5.13 -16.86 0.36
C SER A 18 4.86 -15.39 0.02
N SER A 19 3.63 -15.03 -0.36
CA SER A 19 3.32 -13.65 -0.74
C SER A 19 3.28 -12.70 0.46
N ALA A 20 2.87 -13.18 1.63
CA ALA A 20 2.80 -12.37 2.85
C ALA A 20 4.21 -12.07 3.42
N VAL A 21 5.12 -13.04 3.36
CA VAL A 21 6.51 -12.85 3.81
C VAL A 21 7.25 -11.86 2.89
N LEU A 22 7.06 -11.98 1.57
CA LEU A 22 7.66 -11.05 0.59
C LEU A 22 7.04 -9.65 0.63
N ALA A 23 5.74 -9.53 0.91
CA ALA A 23 5.09 -8.24 1.16
C ALA A 23 5.64 -7.57 2.44
N SER A 24 5.94 -8.36 3.48
CA SER A 24 6.50 -7.86 4.74
C SER A 24 7.94 -7.35 4.61
N GLU A 25 8.81 -8.03 3.87
CA GLU A 25 10.19 -7.53 3.61
C GLU A 25 10.21 -6.33 2.67
N ASN A 26 9.33 -6.29 1.65
CA ASN A 26 9.27 -5.18 0.71
C ASN A 26 8.51 -3.97 1.27
N GLY A 27 7.53 -4.16 2.16
CA GLY A 27 6.73 -3.07 2.75
C GLY A 27 7.55 -2.03 3.51
N LYS A 28 8.77 -2.38 3.95
CA LYS A 28 9.72 -1.46 4.59
C LYS A 28 10.61 -0.70 3.61
N LYS A 29 10.61 -1.08 2.33
CA LYS A 29 11.42 -0.41 1.31
C LYS A 29 10.76 0.92 0.90
N PRO A 30 11.54 1.98 0.69
CA PRO A 30 11.00 3.25 0.22
C PRO A 30 10.38 3.08 -1.18
N ILE A 31 9.32 3.82 -1.46
CA ILE A 31 8.71 3.85 -2.79
C ILE A 31 9.73 4.43 -3.79
N PRO A 32 9.91 3.86 -4.99
CA PRO A 32 10.94 4.33 -5.93
C PRO A 32 10.79 5.81 -6.31
N GLY A 33 11.93 6.49 -6.47
CA GLY A 33 11.99 7.87 -6.95
C GLY A 33 11.64 8.91 -5.88
N LYS A 34 11.10 10.05 -6.31
CA LYS A 34 10.69 11.15 -5.40
C LYS A 34 9.37 10.87 -4.67
N SER A 35 8.65 9.82 -5.07
CA SER A 35 7.33 9.49 -4.55
C SER A 35 7.33 9.22 -3.05
N ASP A 36 8.39 8.63 -2.50
CA ASP A 36 8.46 8.30 -1.07
C ASP A 36 8.53 9.53 -0.16
N VAL A 37 9.24 10.59 -0.61
CA VAL A 37 9.29 11.87 0.10
C VAL A 37 7.91 12.55 0.05
N MET A 38 7.27 12.53 -1.12
CA MET A 38 5.92 13.10 -1.27
C MET A 38 4.88 12.34 -0.45
N VAL A 39 5.00 11.02 -0.33
CA VAL A 39 4.14 10.21 0.54
C VAL A 39 4.27 10.65 2.00
N ALA A 40 5.49 10.90 2.47
CA ALA A 40 5.71 11.42 3.82
C ALA A 40 5.03 12.78 4.02
N ASP A 41 5.21 13.71 3.09
CA ASP A 41 4.61 15.06 3.15
C ASP A 41 3.08 15.01 3.13
N ILE A 42 2.50 14.17 2.27
CA ILE A 42 1.04 13.98 2.15
C ILE A 42 0.48 13.33 3.43
N CYS A 43 1.19 12.37 4.02
CA CYS A 43 0.78 11.74 5.27
C CYS A 43 0.82 12.69 6.48
N LEU A 44 1.48 13.86 6.40
CA LEU A 44 1.41 14.88 7.45
C LEU A 44 0.10 15.68 7.41
N LYS A 45 -0.69 15.57 6.33
CA LYS A 45 -1.94 16.33 6.18
C LYS A 45 -3.08 15.69 6.97
N PRO A 46 -3.69 16.39 7.94
CA PRO A 46 -4.80 15.85 8.75
C PRO A 46 -6.00 15.42 7.91
N GLU A 47 -6.25 16.10 6.79
CA GLU A 47 -7.32 15.78 5.85
C GLU A 47 -7.12 14.38 5.24
N ILE A 48 -5.88 13.98 4.93
CA ILE A 48 -5.57 12.65 4.38
C ILE A 48 -5.63 11.57 5.47
N GLN A 49 -5.19 11.89 6.69
CA GLN A 49 -5.22 10.96 7.82
C GLN A 49 -6.66 10.63 8.26
N SER A 50 -7.57 11.59 8.15
CA SER A 50 -8.95 11.46 8.60
C SER A 50 -9.94 11.08 7.50
N GLU A 51 -9.61 11.34 6.23
CA GLU A 51 -10.49 11.01 5.10
C GLU A 51 -10.63 9.50 4.95
N THR A 52 -11.86 8.97 4.96
CA THR A 52 -12.16 7.53 4.78
C THR A 52 -12.73 7.19 3.42
N ASP A 53 -13.24 8.17 2.69
CA ASP A 53 -13.82 7.95 1.36
C ASP A 53 -12.73 7.67 0.33
N TYR A 54 -12.92 6.59 -0.43
CA TYR A 54 -11.97 6.12 -1.43
C TYR A 54 -11.78 7.15 -2.55
N LYS A 55 -12.86 7.73 -3.09
CA LYS A 55 -12.78 8.66 -4.23
C LYS A 55 -12.15 9.97 -3.79
N LYS A 56 -12.59 10.49 -2.65
CA LYS A 56 -12.09 11.73 -2.08
C LYS A 56 -10.62 11.63 -1.68
N THR A 57 -10.19 10.49 -1.11
CA THR A 57 -8.75 10.24 -0.87
C THR A 57 -7.96 10.37 -2.17
N LYS A 58 -8.42 9.75 -3.26
CA LYS A 58 -7.69 9.78 -4.55
C LYS A 58 -7.59 11.17 -5.13
N GLU A 59 -8.66 11.95 -5.03
CA GLU A 59 -8.69 13.35 -5.47
C GLU A 59 -7.72 14.20 -4.66
N LEU A 60 -7.81 14.15 -3.32
CA LEU A 60 -6.93 14.92 -2.44
C LEU A 60 -5.45 14.58 -2.69
N VAL A 61 -5.10 13.30 -2.70
CA VAL A 61 -3.70 12.86 -2.93
C VAL A 61 -3.24 13.30 -4.33
N ARG A 62 -4.07 13.17 -5.36
CA ARG A 62 -3.71 13.63 -6.71
C ARG A 62 -3.44 15.13 -6.74
N THR A 63 -4.30 15.95 -6.15
CA THR A 63 -4.11 17.40 -6.05
C THR A 63 -2.80 17.73 -5.34
N GLU A 64 -2.50 17.05 -4.22
CA GLU A 64 -1.24 17.25 -3.51
C GLU A 64 -0.01 16.92 -4.36
N PHE A 65 -0.09 15.86 -5.17
CA PHE A 65 0.97 15.57 -6.12
C PHE A 65 1.06 16.66 -7.19
N GLU A 66 -0.03 17.06 -7.83
CA GLU A 66 -0.03 18.05 -8.90
C GLU A 66 0.46 19.44 -8.46
N GLU A 67 0.13 19.86 -7.24
CA GLU A 67 0.53 21.16 -6.69
C GLU A 67 1.99 21.18 -6.19
N ASN A 68 2.48 20.06 -5.65
CA ASN A 68 3.80 20.00 -5.02
C ASN A 68 4.86 19.28 -5.87
N LEU A 69 4.49 18.72 -7.03
CA LEU A 69 5.45 18.13 -7.96
C LEU A 69 6.41 19.21 -8.48
N PRO A 70 7.72 19.10 -8.23
CA PRO A 70 8.67 20.06 -8.75
C PRO A 70 8.62 20.10 -10.28
N ILE A 71 8.55 21.29 -10.87
CA ILE A 71 8.56 21.46 -12.33
C ILE A 71 9.75 20.66 -12.92
N GLY A 72 9.46 19.72 -13.82
CA GLY A 72 10.45 18.83 -14.44
C GLY A 72 10.69 17.50 -13.71
N SER A 73 9.97 17.20 -12.63
CA SER A 73 10.02 15.87 -11.99
C SER A 73 9.46 14.80 -12.92
N LYS A 74 10.30 13.83 -13.29
CA LYS A 74 9.90 12.65 -14.06
C LYS A 74 9.37 11.55 -13.13
N ILE A 75 8.19 11.74 -12.54
CA ILE A 75 7.44 10.62 -11.97
C ILE A 75 6.67 9.97 -13.12
N LYS A 76 6.80 8.65 -13.28
CA LYS A 76 5.99 7.94 -14.28
C LYS A 76 4.54 7.95 -13.80
N GLU A 77 3.62 8.24 -14.70
CA GLU A 77 2.18 8.28 -14.39
C GLU A 77 1.68 6.97 -13.75
N LYS A 78 2.22 5.82 -14.19
CA LYS A 78 1.95 4.52 -13.57
C LYS A 78 2.32 4.48 -12.09
N ASP A 79 3.49 5.01 -11.72
CA ASP A 79 3.98 5.01 -10.34
C ASP A 79 3.15 5.97 -9.48
N LEU A 80 2.77 7.14 -10.03
CA LEU A 80 1.85 8.07 -9.38
C LEU A 80 0.49 7.43 -9.12
N ASN A 81 -0.12 6.80 -10.13
CA ASN A 81 -1.40 6.13 -9.99
C ASN A 81 -1.34 4.98 -8.97
N ALA A 82 -0.22 4.24 -8.92
CA ALA A 82 0.00 3.20 -7.91
C ALA A 82 0.09 3.76 -6.49
N VAL A 83 0.74 4.91 -6.29
CA VAL A 83 0.79 5.58 -4.99
C VAL A 83 -0.57 6.11 -4.57
N ILE A 84 -1.31 6.75 -5.48
CA ILE A 84 -2.68 7.22 -5.23
C ILE A 84 -3.58 6.04 -4.82
N GLU A 85 -3.48 4.90 -5.52
CA GLU A 85 -4.23 3.70 -5.17
C GLU A 85 -3.81 3.14 -3.81
N ALA A 86 -2.52 3.22 -3.48
CA ALA A 86 -2.00 2.78 -2.18
C ALA A 86 -2.60 3.61 -1.05
N PHE A 87 -2.63 4.94 -1.19
CA PHE A 87 -3.29 5.82 -0.23
C PHE A 87 -4.77 5.49 -0.05
N ALA A 88 -5.49 5.22 -1.13
CA ALA A 88 -6.93 4.97 -1.10
C ALA A 88 -7.30 3.59 -0.53
N THR A 89 -6.38 2.61 -0.60
CA THR A 89 -6.62 1.22 -0.19
C THR A 89 -5.73 0.75 0.96
N ARG A 90 -4.95 1.65 1.57
CA ARG A 90 -4.12 1.34 2.74
C ARG A 90 -4.98 0.86 3.90
N LYS A 91 -4.42 -0.01 4.75
CA LYS A 91 -4.98 -0.27 6.07
C LYS A 91 -4.94 1.03 6.87
N ARG A 92 -5.99 1.30 7.65
CA ARG A 92 -6.08 2.50 8.48
C ARG A 92 -6.60 2.12 9.85
N ASP A 93 -5.88 2.56 10.86
CA ASP A 93 -6.37 2.62 12.23
C ASP A 93 -6.80 4.06 12.50
N THR A 94 -7.98 4.28 13.06
CA THR A 94 -8.47 5.63 13.38
C THR A 94 -8.28 5.95 14.87
N PRO A 95 -7.66 7.09 15.25
CA PRO A 95 -7.00 8.09 14.38
C PRO A 95 -5.65 7.60 13.84
N GLU A 96 -5.39 7.87 12.56
CA GLU A 96 -4.14 7.45 11.91
C GLU A 96 -3.04 8.49 12.12
N ARG A 97 -1.89 8.06 12.65
CA ARG A 97 -0.70 8.90 12.75
C ARG A 97 0.04 8.98 11.42
N ALA A 98 0.78 10.07 11.19
CA ALA A 98 1.54 10.27 9.96
C ALA A 98 2.55 9.15 9.66
N ASP A 99 3.24 8.63 10.68
CA ASP A 99 4.18 7.53 10.55
C ASP A 99 3.47 6.21 10.17
N HIS A 100 2.32 5.92 10.78
CA HIS A 100 1.49 4.78 10.41
C HIS A 100 0.93 4.91 8.99
N CYS A 101 0.47 6.10 8.60
CA CYS A 101 0.04 6.40 7.23
C CYS A 101 1.15 6.06 6.22
N GLN A 102 2.38 6.52 6.48
CA GLN A 102 3.50 6.28 5.58
C GLN A 102 3.84 4.79 5.48
N GLU A 103 3.88 4.07 6.61
CA GLU A 103 4.12 2.62 6.64
C GLU A 103 3.02 1.85 5.88
N ASN A 104 1.75 2.15 6.16
CA ASN A 104 0.60 1.50 5.54
C ASN A 104 0.54 1.75 4.03
N VAL A 105 0.89 2.97 3.57
CA VAL A 105 0.98 3.29 2.14
C VAL A 105 2.12 2.51 1.47
N ARG A 106 3.30 2.41 2.12
CA ARG A 106 4.42 1.64 1.57
C ARG A 106 4.12 0.15 1.49
N GLU A 107 3.58 -0.44 2.56
CA GLU A 107 3.11 -1.83 2.58
C GLU A 107 2.15 -2.05 1.41
N ARG A 108 1.13 -1.19 1.30
CA ARG A 108 0.13 -1.32 0.25
C ARG A 108 0.69 -1.15 -1.16
N TYR A 109 1.61 -0.21 -1.36
CA TYR A 109 2.27 -0.01 -2.65
C TYR A 109 3.01 -1.28 -3.11
N TRP A 110 3.76 -1.92 -2.20
CA TRP A 110 4.54 -3.11 -2.52
C TRP A 110 3.69 -4.38 -2.64
N GLU A 111 2.57 -4.47 -1.93
CA GLU A 111 1.55 -5.51 -2.18
C GLU A 111 1.01 -5.44 -3.63
N MET A 112 0.78 -4.23 -4.13
CA MET A 112 0.27 -4.01 -5.50
C MET A 112 1.36 -4.11 -6.57
N ASN A 113 2.62 -3.88 -6.20
CA ASN A 113 3.77 -3.85 -7.12
C ASN A 113 4.88 -4.79 -6.62
N PRO A 114 4.64 -6.11 -6.54
CA PRO A 114 5.62 -7.04 -6.01
C PRO A 114 6.91 -6.98 -6.85
N VAL A 115 8.03 -6.78 -6.17
CA VAL A 115 9.35 -6.91 -6.81
C VAL A 115 9.53 -8.37 -7.15
N LYS A 116 9.63 -8.70 -8.44
CA LYS A 116 10.02 -10.05 -8.85
C LYS A 116 11.48 -10.25 -8.45
N ASP A 117 11.75 -11.25 -7.62
CA ASP A 117 13.13 -11.72 -7.40
C ASP A 117 13.72 -12.10 -8.77
N LYS A 118 14.92 -11.59 -9.03
CA LYS A 118 15.68 -11.84 -10.27
C LYS A 118 16.28 -13.23 -10.28
#